data_AF-A0A932P784-F1
#
_entry.id   AF-A0A932P784-F1
#
_cell.length_a   1.000
_cell.length_b   1.000
_cell.length_c   1.000
_cell.angle_alpha   90.00
_cell.angle_beta   90.00
_cell.angle_gamma   90.00
#
_symmetry.space_group_name_H-M   'P 1'
#
loop_
_entity.id
_entity.type
_entity.pdbx_description
1 polymer ?
#
loop_
_entity_poly.entity_id
_entity_poly.type
_entity_poly.pdbx_seq_one_letter_code
_entity_poly.pdbx_strand_id
1 'polypeptide(L)'
;IPAQPRAATPLVPFHFYGPTCDSLDHMDGPFLLPADTAEGDWIEIGQLGAYGTCLRTAFNGFDQLIRIEITDDHTSETRAA
;
A
#
# COMPACT_ATOMS: atom_id res chain seq x y z
N ILE A 1 -14.05 13.74 -3.42
CA ILE A 1 -13.63 14.90 -2.61
C ILE A 1 -12.12 14.82 -2.53
N PRO A 2 -11.33 15.77 -3.08
CA PRO A 2 -9.89 15.72 -2.88
C PRO A 2 -9.62 15.94 -1.39
N ALA A 3 -8.87 15.01 -0.77
CA ALA A 3 -8.45 15.18 0.60
C ALA A 3 -7.56 16.43 0.69
N GLN A 4 -7.93 17.40 1.54
CA GLN A 4 -7.02 18.50 1.84
C GLN A 4 -5.74 17.92 2.47
N PRO A 5 -4.56 18.43 2.11
CA PRO A 5 -3.32 18.01 2.78
C PRO A 5 -3.45 18.31 4.27
N ARG A 6 -3.29 17.26 5.09
CA ARG A 6 -3.28 17.40 6.55
C ARG A 6 -2.08 18.25 6.97
N ALA A 7 -2.24 18.97 8.07
CA ALA A 7 -1.13 19.72 8.68
C ALA A 7 0.02 18.75 9.00
N ALA A 8 1.25 19.18 8.77
CA ALA A 8 2.42 18.35 9.02
C ALA A 8 2.56 18.07 10.53
N THR A 9 2.44 16.81 10.92
CA THR A 9 2.68 16.35 12.30
C THR A 9 4.06 15.68 12.40
N PRO A 10 4.67 15.62 13.60
CA PRO A 10 5.92 14.90 13.78
C PRO A 10 5.80 13.43 13.36
N LEU A 11 6.86 12.85 12.83
CA LEU A 11 6.89 11.43 12.52
C LEU A 11 7.14 10.62 13.79
N VAL A 12 6.39 9.52 13.95
CA VAL A 12 6.53 8.58 15.07
C VAL A 12 6.64 7.14 14.55
N PRO A 13 7.28 6.22 15.29
CA PRO A 13 7.48 4.85 14.85
C PRO A 13 6.21 3.99 14.96
N PHE A 14 5.91 3.23 13.91
CA PHE A 14 4.85 2.22 13.84
C PHE A 14 5.41 0.84 13.48
N HIS A 15 4.65 -0.20 13.81
CA HIS A 15 4.82 -1.56 13.28
C HIS A 15 3.64 -1.89 12.37
N PHE A 16 3.91 -2.53 11.23
CA PHE A 16 2.86 -2.96 10.31
C PHE A 16 2.53 -4.42 10.58
N TYR A 17 1.29 -4.66 10.99
CA TYR A 17 0.70 -5.98 11.13
C TYR A 17 -0.27 -6.20 9.97
N GLY A 18 -0.23 -7.38 9.38
CA GLY A 18 -1.21 -7.82 8.41
C GLY A 18 -2.55 -8.18 9.09
N PRO A 19 -3.58 -8.46 8.29
CA PRO A 19 -4.94 -8.66 8.80
C PRO A 19 -5.19 -10.08 9.34
N THR A 20 -4.23 -10.99 9.22
CA THR A 20 -4.44 -12.39 9.62
C THR A 20 -4.34 -12.55 11.14
N CYS A 21 -4.77 -13.71 11.64
CA CYS A 21 -4.66 -14.02 13.07
C CYS A 21 -3.29 -14.61 13.46
N ASP A 22 -2.30 -14.58 12.56
CA ASP A 22 -0.96 -15.10 12.81
C ASP A 22 -0.04 -13.99 13.33
N SER A 23 0.63 -14.22 14.46
CA SER A 23 1.60 -13.27 15.01
C SER A 23 2.81 -13.02 14.10
N LEU A 24 3.08 -13.94 13.16
CA LEU A 24 4.15 -13.80 12.16
C LEU A 24 3.74 -12.91 10.98
N ASP A 25 2.46 -12.56 10.84
CA ASP A 25 1.98 -11.65 9.80
C ASP A 25 2.26 -10.19 10.19
N HIS A 26 3.55 -9.85 10.23
CA HIS A 26 4.03 -8.50 10.48
C HIS A 26 5.29 -8.22 9.66
N MET A 27 5.55 -6.94 9.41
CA MET A 27 6.78 -6.48 8.78
C MET A 27 7.73 -5.91 9.84
N ASP A 28 9.02 -6.18 9.67
CA ASP A 28 10.07 -5.64 10.54
C ASP A 28 10.16 -4.12 10.38
N GLY A 29 9.71 -3.41 11.43
CA GLY A 29 9.75 -1.96 11.54
C GLY A 29 11.03 -1.41 12.22
N PRO A 30 11.04 -0.12 12.62
CA PRO A 30 9.90 0.79 12.63
C PRO A 30 9.64 1.50 11.29
N PHE A 31 8.37 1.69 10.96
CA PHE A 31 7.92 2.54 9.85
C PHE A 31 7.51 3.91 10.41
N LEU A 32 8.11 4.98 9.88
CA LEU A 32 7.83 6.33 10.35
C LEU A 32 6.58 6.89 9.66
N LEU A 33 5.55 7.22 10.45
CA LEU A 33 4.31 7.82 9.95
C LEU A 33 3.98 9.10 10.73
N PRO A 34 3.18 10.02 10.16
CA PRO A 34 2.67 11.19 10.87
C PRO A 34 1.98 10.82 12.18
N ALA A 35 2.21 11.56 13.26
CA ALA A 35 1.69 11.29 14.60
C ALA A 35 0.16 11.25 14.70
N ASP A 36 -0.53 11.83 13.72
CA ASP A 36 -1.98 11.85 13.63
C ASP A 36 -2.56 10.72 12.77
N THR A 37 -1.73 9.78 12.27
CA THR A 37 -2.20 8.60 11.52
C THR A 37 -3.29 7.86 12.30
N ALA A 38 -4.42 7.60 11.64
CA ALA A 38 -5.60 7.01 12.25
C ALA A 38 -6.29 6.00 11.32
N GLU A 39 -7.29 5.30 11.85
CA GLU A 39 -8.14 4.41 11.06
C GLU A 39 -8.78 5.16 9.88
N GLY A 40 -8.77 4.53 8.70
CA GLY A 40 -9.29 5.11 7.47
C GLY A 40 -8.24 5.85 6.63
N ASP A 41 -7.05 6.11 7.15
CA ASP A 41 -5.91 6.58 6.35
C ASP A 41 -5.39 5.46 5.42
N TRP A 42 -4.90 5.85 4.24
CA TRP A 42 -4.31 4.92 3.28
C TRP A 42 -2.79 4.86 3.46
N ILE A 43 -2.25 3.64 3.52
CA ILE A 43 -0.81 3.39 3.53
C ILE A 43 -0.40 2.85 2.16
N GLU A 44 0.50 3.54 1.49
CA GLU A 44 1.09 3.09 0.23
C GLU A 44 2.39 2.33 0.49
N ILE A 45 2.48 1.09 0.00
CA ILE A 45 3.70 0.31 -0.04
C ILE A 45 4.18 0.27 -1.49
N GLY A 46 5.27 1.00 -1.77
CA GLY A 46 5.86 1.05 -3.10
C GLY A 46 6.53 -0.26 -3.53
N GLN A 47 6.91 -0.34 -4.80
CA GLN A 47 7.71 -1.44 -5.38
C GLN A 47 7.05 -2.84 -5.33
N LEU A 48 5.73 -2.92 -5.22
CA LEU A 48 4.97 -4.20 -5.23
C LEU A 48 4.62 -4.74 -6.64
N GLY A 49 5.23 -4.20 -7.70
CA GLY A 49 4.93 -4.57 -9.08
C GLY A 49 5.36 -5.98 -9.48
N ALA A 50 6.52 -6.42 -8.98
CA ALA A 50 7.01 -7.79 -9.14
C ALA A 50 6.93 -8.54 -7.81
N TYR A 51 6.56 -9.82 -7.86
CA TYR A 51 6.50 -10.72 -6.70
C TYR A 51 5.59 -10.33 -5.53
N GLY A 52 4.93 -9.15 -5.56
CA GLY A 52 3.92 -8.77 -4.57
C GLY A 52 2.61 -9.54 -4.74
N THR A 53 1.89 -9.28 -5.85
CA THR A 53 0.58 -9.92 -6.07
C THR A 53 0.68 -11.43 -6.30
N CYS A 54 1.71 -11.93 -6.98
CA CYS A 54 1.77 -13.35 -7.35
C CYS A 54 2.10 -14.30 -6.18
N LEU A 55 2.64 -13.79 -5.07
CA LEU A 55 2.90 -14.57 -3.87
C LEU A 55 1.76 -14.50 -2.84
N ARG A 56 0.66 -13.78 -3.15
CA ARG A 56 -0.51 -13.69 -2.27
C ARG A 56 -1.19 -15.05 -2.14
N THR A 57 -1.72 -15.33 -0.94
CA THR A 57 -2.56 -16.50 -0.67
C THR A 57 -3.97 -16.07 -0.24
N ALA A 58 -4.91 -17.03 -0.16
CA ALA A 58 -6.25 -16.81 0.40
C ALA A 58 -6.34 -17.14 1.89
N PHE A 59 -5.22 -17.06 2.62
CA PHE A 59 -5.18 -17.38 4.05
C PHE A 59 -6.13 -16.46 4.83
N ASN A 60 -6.89 -17.03 5.77
CA ASN A 60 -7.98 -16.38 6.51
C ASN A 60 -9.05 -15.68 5.63
N GLY A 61 -9.13 -16.01 4.34
CA GLY A 61 -10.09 -15.39 3.40
C GLY A 61 -9.67 -14.02 2.87
N PHE A 62 -8.41 -13.60 3.04
CA PHE A 62 -7.91 -12.30 2.57
C PHE A 62 -7.37 -12.34 1.13
N ASP A 63 -8.18 -12.78 0.16
CA ASP A 63 -7.77 -12.86 -1.26
C ASP A 63 -8.29 -11.72 -2.15
N GLN A 64 -9.23 -10.93 -1.63
CA GLN A 64 -9.86 -9.82 -2.35
C GLN A 64 -8.85 -8.71 -2.64
N LEU A 65 -8.69 -8.39 -3.93
CA LEU A 65 -7.80 -7.33 -4.40
C LEU A 65 -8.53 -6.47 -5.42
N ILE A 66 -8.42 -5.15 -5.25
CA ILE A 66 -8.73 -4.20 -6.31
C ILE A 66 -7.42 -3.93 -7.06
N ARG A 67 -7.36 -4.35 -8.33
CA ARG A 67 -6.26 -4.00 -9.23
C ARG A 67 -6.71 -2.86 -10.13
N ILE A 68 -5.93 -1.79 -10.14
CA ILE A 68 -6.14 -0.65 -11.01
C ILE A 68 -4.88 -0.50 -11.86
N GLU A 69 -5.05 -0.44 -13.17
CA GLU A 69 -3.99 -0.12 -14.12
C GLU A 69 -4.14 1.35 -14.51
N ILE A 70 -3.12 2.15 -14.20
CA ILE A 70 -3.06 3.55 -14.61
C ILE A 70 -2.27 3.58 -15.91
N THR A 71 -2.97 3.90 -17.00
CA THR A 71 -2.33 4.16 -18.29
C THR A 71 -2.25 5.66 -18.50
N ASP A 72 -1.13 6.12 -19.03
CA ASP A 72 -1.00 7.50 -19.48
C ASP A 72 -1.53 7.60 -20.92
N ASP A 73 -2.37 8.59 -21.23
CA ASP A 73 -2.83 8.86 -22.60
C ASP A 73 -1.78 9.68 -23.38
N HIS A 74 -0.50 9.40 -23.15
CA HIS A 74 0.58 9.92 -23.97
C HIS A 74 0.64 9.14 -25.29
N THR A 75 -0.38 9.34 -26.12
CA THR A 75 -0.29 9.08 -27.56
C THR A 75 0.65 10.10 -28.21
N SER A 76 1.94 9.87 -28.07
CA SER A 76 2.94 10.31 -29.04
C SER A 76 3.97 9.19 -29.22
N GLU A 77 3.63 8.32 -30.18
CA GLU A 77 4.55 7.48 -30.96
C GLU A 77 5.66 6.71 -30.22
N THR A 78 5.46 5.40 -30.07
CA THR A 78 6.30 4.41 -30.75
C THR A 78 5.52 3.10 -30.84
N ARG A 79 5.01 2.81 -32.05
CA ARG A 79 4.75 1.43 -32.46
C ARG A 79 6.11 0.77 -32.65
N ALA A 80 6.37 -0.34 -31.98
CA ALA A 80 7.23 -1.40 -32.50
C ALA A 80 7.05 -2.71 -31.70
N ALA A 81 6.61 -3.72 -32.45
CA ALA A 81 6.61 -5.17 -32.19
C ALA A 81 5.70 -5.72 -31.08
#